data_AF-A0A4R2B8L8-F1
#
_entry.id   AF-A0A4R2B8L8-F1
#
_cell.length_a   1.000
_cell.length_b   1.000
_cell.length_c   1.000
_cell.angle_alpha   90.00
_cell.angle_beta   90.00
_cell.angle_gamma   90.00
#
_symmetry.space_group_name_H-M   'P 1'
#
loop_
_entity.id
_entity.type
_entity.pdbx_description
1 polymer ?
#
loop_
_entity_poly.entity_id
_entity_poly.type
_entity_poly.pdbx_seq_one_letter_code
_entity_poly.pdbx_strand_id
1 'polypeptide(L)'
;MQSELRKRLIEAFTDAGGEFLSGQHLAEIAGCSRTAVWKHIEELRKEGFVFEAVKRKGYKILQTPEKVSADEISLGLKTAFLGRTIHYEESVSSTQKIAHRLVTDGVSDGTVVVAEEQTSGKGRMDRQWHSPKYSGVWMSVILKPNLPPPRAPQLTLVAAVAVVQAIEELTGLMPQIKWPNDILVGGKKVTGILTELQADSDRIKAVIIGIGINVNQQYEDFPEELLHTASSLAIESGKPISRASLIQSVLSRLEKLYITYLQNGFHPIKLLWESYAISIGKNIIARTLTGEIKGKALGITEDGVLMIEQEDGAVRQVYSADILLEND
;
A
#
# COMPACT_ATOMS: atom_id res chain seq x y z
N MET A 1 -19.61 -1.34 20.19
CA MET A 1 -20.36 -2.61 20.31
C MET A 1 -20.69 -3.22 18.95
N GLN A 2 -21.45 -2.57 18.05
CA GLN A 2 -21.73 -3.13 16.71
C GLN A 2 -20.47 -3.37 15.86
N SER A 3 -19.48 -2.46 15.92
CA SER A 3 -18.20 -2.60 15.21
C SER A 3 -17.37 -3.81 15.68
N GLU A 4 -17.37 -4.12 16.97
CA GLU A 4 -16.60 -5.25 17.54
C GLU A 4 -17.22 -6.60 17.13
N LEU A 5 -18.55 -6.67 17.15
CA LEU A 5 -19.28 -7.86 16.72
C LEU A 5 -19.05 -8.16 15.24
N ARG A 6 -19.14 -7.12 14.41
CA ARG A 6 -18.88 -7.18 12.97
C ARG A 6 -17.47 -7.66 12.66
N LYS A 7 -16.45 -7.13 13.37
CA LYS A 7 -15.06 -7.56 13.24
C LYS A 7 -14.88 -9.06 13.51
N ARG A 8 -15.46 -9.57 14.59
CA ARG A 8 -15.39 -11.02 14.92
C ARG A 8 -16.05 -11.91 13.88
N LEU A 9 -17.14 -11.45 13.24
CA LEU A 9 -17.77 -12.19 12.15
C LEU A 9 -16.86 -12.25 10.92
N ILE A 10 -16.25 -11.13 10.53
CA ILE A 10 -15.29 -11.07 9.41
C ILE A 10 -14.06 -11.95 9.69
N GLU A 11 -13.54 -11.94 10.92
CA GLU A 11 -12.45 -12.83 11.37
C GLU A 11 -12.87 -14.30 11.25
N ALA A 12 -14.07 -14.67 11.73
CA ALA A 12 -14.57 -16.04 11.61
C ALA A 12 -14.67 -16.51 10.14
N PHE A 13 -15.22 -15.67 9.25
CA PHE A 13 -15.30 -16.00 7.82
C PHE A 13 -13.93 -16.05 7.14
N THR A 14 -12.96 -15.26 7.62
CA THR A 14 -11.56 -15.33 7.19
C THR A 14 -10.96 -16.69 7.53
N ASP A 15 -11.11 -17.13 8.78
CA ASP A 15 -10.56 -18.42 9.24
C ASP A 15 -11.21 -19.62 8.57
N ALA A 16 -12.49 -19.49 8.19
CA ALA A 16 -13.23 -20.53 7.49
C ALA A 16 -12.75 -20.77 6.05
N GLY A 17 -12.02 -19.83 5.43
CA GLY A 17 -11.41 -20.04 4.12
C GLY A 17 -12.40 -20.40 3.00
N GLY A 18 -13.66 -19.95 3.10
CA GLY A 18 -14.71 -20.29 2.14
C GLY A 18 -15.56 -21.51 2.51
N GLU A 19 -15.44 -22.05 3.72
CA GLU A 19 -16.34 -23.08 4.25
C GLU A 19 -17.62 -22.50 4.86
N PHE A 20 -18.61 -23.37 5.09
CA PHE A 20 -19.85 -22.97 5.77
C PHE A 20 -19.64 -22.80 7.27
N LEU A 21 -20.12 -21.69 7.82
CA LEU A 21 -20.20 -21.46 9.26
C LEU A 21 -21.65 -21.47 9.74
N SER A 22 -21.95 -22.32 10.72
CA SER A 22 -23.30 -22.40 11.29
C SER A 22 -23.66 -21.09 12.00
N GLY A 23 -24.91 -20.66 11.91
CA GLY A 23 -25.36 -19.44 12.61
C GLY A 23 -25.22 -19.53 14.13
N GLN A 24 -25.24 -20.74 14.69
CA GLN A 24 -24.97 -20.99 16.12
C GLN A 24 -23.50 -20.75 16.46
N HIS A 25 -22.59 -21.29 15.65
CA HIS A 25 -21.16 -21.09 15.82
C HIS A 25 -20.74 -19.62 15.69
N LEU A 26 -21.29 -18.91 14.69
CA LEU A 26 -21.10 -17.46 14.55
C LEU A 26 -21.62 -16.69 15.77
N ALA A 27 -22.77 -17.09 16.32
CA ALA A 27 -23.34 -16.47 17.51
C ALA A 27 -22.45 -16.66 18.75
N GLU A 28 -21.84 -17.84 18.90
CA GLU A 28 -20.89 -18.15 19.99
C GLU A 28 -19.60 -17.34 19.88
N ILE A 29 -18.96 -17.30 18.69
CA ILE A 29 -17.75 -16.50 18.45
C ILE A 29 -18.00 -15.02 18.72
N ALA A 30 -19.12 -14.52 18.18
CA ALA A 30 -19.43 -13.11 18.22
C ALA A 30 -20.01 -12.69 19.59
N GLY A 31 -20.43 -13.65 20.43
CA GLY A 31 -21.01 -13.41 21.75
C GLY A 31 -22.40 -12.77 21.69
N CYS A 32 -23.21 -13.13 20.69
CA CYS A 32 -24.51 -12.52 20.44
C CYS A 32 -25.59 -13.57 20.10
N SER A 33 -26.82 -13.13 19.81
CA SER A 33 -27.89 -14.06 19.40
C SER A 33 -27.80 -14.40 17.91
N ARG A 34 -28.33 -15.56 17.50
CA ARG A 34 -28.44 -15.94 16.08
C ARG A 34 -29.21 -14.91 15.25
N THR A 35 -30.18 -14.23 15.84
CA THR A 35 -30.94 -13.15 15.18
C THR A 35 -30.05 -11.93 14.94
N ALA A 36 -29.14 -11.61 15.86
CA ALA A 36 -28.17 -10.52 15.67
C ALA A 36 -27.15 -10.87 14.58
N VAL A 37 -26.67 -12.12 14.53
CA VAL A 37 -25.83 -12.62 13.41
C VAL A 37 -26.55 -12.43 12.08
N TRP A 38 -27.82 -12.86 11.98
CA TRP A 38 -28.60 -12.69 10.76
C TRP A 38 -28.70 -11.22 10.33
N LYS A 39 -29.00 -10.29 11.27
CA LYS A 39 -29.05 -8.86 10.96
C LYS A 39 -27.74 -8.33 10.37
N HIS A 40 -26.60 -8.71 10.94
CA HIS A 40 -25.29 -8.29 10.40
C HIS A 40 -24.99 -8.90 9.03
N ILE A 41 -25.39 -10.15 8.78
CA ILE A 41 -25.26 -10.75 7.45
C ILE A 41 -26.11 -9.99 6.42
N GLU A 42 -27.33 -9.55 6.78
CA GLU A 42 -28.14 -8.71 5.91
C GLU A 42 -27.53 -7.31 5.69
N GLU A 43 -26.83 -6.74 6.67
CA GLU A 43 -26.06 -5.51 6.49
C GLU A 43 -24.91 -5.71 5.50
N LEU A 44 -24.12 -6.78 5.64
CA LEU A 44 -23.06 -7.13 4.68
C LEU A 44 -23.59 -7.37 3.27
N ARG A 45 -24.78 -7.98 3.14
CA ARG A 45 -25.46 -8.13 1.84
C ARG A 45 -25.78 -6.78 1.18
N LYS A 46 -26.24 -5.79 1.96
CA LYS A 46 -26.50 -4.43 1.45
C LYS A 46 -25.23 -3.73 0.99
N GLU A 47 -24.09 -4.13 1.53
CA GLU A 47 -22.78 -3.60 1.15
C GLU A 47 -22.15 -4.34 -0.04
N GLY A 48 -22.80 -5.41 -0.54
CA GLY A 48 -22.43 -6.11 -1.76
C GLY A 48 -21.82 -7.49 -1.54
N PHE A 49 -21.74 -8.00 -0.31
CA PHE A 49 -21.32 -9.37 -0.05
C PHE A 49 -22.41 -10.36 -0.48
N VAL A 50 -22.03 -11.40 -1.22
CA VAL A 50 -22.93 -12.48 -1.61
C VAL A 50 -22.71 -13.66 -0.70
N PHE A 51 -23.77 -14.08 0.00
CA PHE A 51 -23.75 -15.23 0.90
C PHE A 51 -24.65 -16.35 0.40
N GLU A 52 -24.11 -17.57 0.34
CA GLU A 52 -24.90 -18.79 0.31
C GLU A 52 -25.41 -19.10 1.72
N ALA A 53 -26.72 -19.30 1.87
CA ALA A 53 -27.33 -19.68 3.13
C ALA A 53 -28.02 -21.04 2.98
N VAL A 54 -27.47 -22.06 3.63
CA VAL A 54 -28.00 -23.44 3.57
C VAL A 54 -28.56 -23.85 4.92
N LYS A 55 -29.80 -24.32 4.94
CA LYS A 55 -30.48 -24.79 6.16
C LYS A 55 -29.62 -25.88 6.83
N ARG A 56 -29.39 -25.73 8.14
CA ARG A 56 -28.54 -26.61 8.99
C ARG A 56 -27.02 -26.56 8.71
N LYS A 57 -26.53 -25.94 7.64
CA LYS A 57 -25.09 -25.69 7.40
C LYS A 57 -24.67 -24.28 7.81
N GLY A 58 -25.53 -23.29 7.58
CA GLY A 58 -25.27 -21.88 7.91
C GLY A 58 -24.91 -21.05 6.69
N TYR A 59 -23.89 -20.21 6.81
CA TYR A 59 -23.53 -19.18 5.83
C TYR A 59 -22.14 -19.41 5.26
N LYS A 60 -21.99 -19.14 3.97
CA LYS A 60 -20.71 -19.15 3.25
C LYS A 60 -20.64 -17.90 2.36
N ILE A 61 -19.51 -17.20 2.33
CA ILE A 61 -19.28 -16.11 1.39
C ILE A 61 -18.98 -16.70 0.01
N LEU A 62 -19.75 -16.30 -1.00
CA LEU A 62 -19.54 -16.65 -2.40
C LEU A 62 -18.76 -15.57 -3.15
N GLN A 63 -19.04 -14.30 -2.84
CA GLN A 63 -18.46 -13.15 -3.53
C GLN A 63 -18.38 -11.95 -2.57
N THR A 64 -17.34 -11.13 -2.72
CA THR A 64 -17.19 -9.84 -2.05
C THR A 64 -17.54 -8.70 -3.02
N PRO A 65 -17.91 -7.51 -2.53
CA PRO A 65 -18.02 -6.34 -3.40
C PRO A 65 -16.69 -6.06 -4.13
N GLU A 66 -16.70 -5.26 -5.21
CA GLU A 66 -15.46 -4.76 -5.83
C GLU A 66 -15.04 -3.41 -5.21
N LYS A 67 -15.16 -3.27 -3.90
CA LYS A 67 -14.86 -2.04 -3.17
C LYS A 67 -13.50 -2.16 -2.49
N VAL A 68 -13.04 -1.09 -1.86
CA VAL A 68 -11.91 -1.15 -0.91
C VAL A 68 -12.40 -0.85 0.50
N SER A 69 -13.58 -1.36 0.84
CA SER A 69 -14.20 -1.16 2.15
C SER A 69 -13.34 -1.78 3.27
N ALA A 70 -13.50 -1.26 4.48
CA ALA A 70 -12.79 -1.77 5.65
C ALA A 70 -13.02 -3.27 5.87
N ASP A 71 -14.24 -3.75 5.65
CA ASP A 71 -14.60 -5.15 5.83
C ASP A 71 -14.01 -6.06 4.76
N GLU A 72 -14.03 -5.61 3.50
CA GLU A 72 -13.47 -6.38 2.40
C GLU A 72 -11.96 -6.53 2.54
N ILE A 73 -11.27 -5.45 2.91
CA ILE A 73 -9.84 -5.51 3.21
C ILE A 73 -9.58 -6.39 4.43
N SER A 74 -10.40 -6.30 5.48
CA SER A 74 -10.22 -7.10 6.70
C SER A 74 -10.46 -8.60 6.47
N LEU A 75 -11.36 -8.95 5.55
CA LEU A 75 -11.70 -10.35 5.23
C LEU A 75 -10.54 -11.02 4.48
N GLY A 76 -9.76 -11.85 5.17
CA GLY A 76 -8.56 -12.49 4.59
C GLY A 76 -7.25 -11.86 5.07
N LEU A 77 -7.27 -10.76 5.82
CA LEU A 77 -6.06 -10.07 6.26
C LEU A 77 -5.39 -10.80 7.43
N LYS A 78 -4.14 -11.23 7.22
CA LYS A 78 -3.37 -12.08 8.16
C LYS A 78 -2.27 -11.34 8.94
N THR A 79 -2.26 -10.02 8.92
CA THR A 79 -1.29 -9.17 9.64
C THR A 79 -1.47 -9.24 11.16
N ALA A 80 -0.43 -9.07 11.96
CA ALA A 80 -0.56 -8.97 13.41
C ALA A 80 -1.19 -7.64 13.84
N PHE A 81 -0.80 -6.51 13.21
CA PHE A 81 -1.22 -5.17 13.61
C PHE A 81 -1.55 -4.23 12.44
N LEU A 82 -0.90 -4.36 11.27
CA LEU A 82 -1.23 -3.49 10.13
C LEU A 82 -2.64 -3.74 9.60
N GLY A 83 -3.43 -2.69 9.42
CA GLY A 83 -4.81 -2.80 8.93
C GLY A 83 -5.77 -3.46 9.92
N ARG A 84 -5.40 -3.63 11.20
CA ARG A 84 -6.34 -4.05 12.25
C ARG A 84 -7.32 -2.95 12.66
N THR A 85 -7.03 -1.72 12.22
CA THR A 85 -7.94 -0.59 12.18
C THR A 85 -7.86 0.04 10.79
N ILE A 86 -8.98 0.02 10.07
CA ILE A 86 -9.09 0.60 8.74
C ILE A 86 -10.10 1.73 8.77
N HIS A 87 -9.65 2.91 8.34
CA HIS A 87 -10.49 4.08 8.14
C HIS A 87 -10.81 4.20 6.66
N TYR A 88 -12.04 3.89 6.30
CA TYR A 88 -12.52 3.95 4.92
C TYR A 88 -13.25 5.26 4.65
N GLU A 89 -13.01 5.84 3.48
CA GLU A 89 -13.73 7.01 2.98
C GLU A 89 -14.17 6.82 1.54
N GLU A 90 -15.38 7.26 1.21
CA GLU A 90 -15.90 7.19 -0.15
C GLU A 90 -15.20 8.20 -1.08
N SER A 91 -14.93 9.41 -0.59
CA SER A 91 -14.21 10.46 -1.31
C SER A 91 -13.62 11.46 -0.33
N VAL A 92 -12.33 11.78 -0.48
CA VAL A 92 -11.60 12.73 0.38
C VAL A 92 -10.71 13.63 -0.44
N SER A 93 -10.22 14.72 0.16
CA SER A 93 -9.15 15.48 -0.48
C SER A 93 -7.85 14.68 -0.58
N SER A 94 -7.44 14.00 0.50
CA SER A 94 -6.27 13.12 0.51
C SER A 94 -6.31 12.20 1.74
N THR A 95 -5.99 10.93 1.55
CA THR A 95 -5.83 9.94 2.63
C THR A 95 -4.71 10.35 3.60
N GLN A 96 -3.66 10.98 3.09
CA GLN A 96 -2.53 11.49 3.87
C GLN A 96 -2.98 12.52 4.91
N LYS A 97 -3.87 13.45 4.53
CA LYS A 97 -4.43 14.47 5.45
C LYS A 97 -5.27 13.85 6.56
N ILE A 98 -6.05 12.83 6.24
CA ILE A 98 -6.83 12.08 7.24
C ILE A 98 -5.87 11.36 8.19
N ALA A 99 -4.83 10.73 7.68
CA ALA A 99 -3.83 10.04 8.50
C ALA A 99 -3.13 11.00 9.49
N HIS A 100 -2.72 12.20 9.05
CA HIS A 100 -2.16 13.22 9.94
C HIS A 100 -3.10 13.63 11.07
N ARG A 101 -4.39 13.80 10.76
CA ARG A 101 -5.41 14.10 11.76
C ARG A 101 -5.53 12.96 12.77
N LEU A 102 -5.67 11.72 12.29
CA LEU A 102 -5.78 10.54 13.15
C LEU A 102 -4.55 10.35 14.06
N VAL A 103 -3.34 10.63 13.58
CA VAL A 103 -2.14 10.61 14.43
C VAL A 103 -2.22 11.66 15.53
N THR A 104 -2.73 12.86 15.21
CA THR A 104 -2.95 13.93 16.19
C THR A 104 -3.97 13.52 17.25
N ASP A 105 -5.03 12.82 16.83
CA ASP A 105 -6.09 12.29 17.68
C ASP A 105 -5.69 11.02 18.46
N GLY A 106 -4.45 10.56 18.33
CA GLY A 106 -3.92 9.46 19.13
C GLY A 106 -4.27 8.06 18.62
N VAL A 107 -4.53 7.90 17.33
CA VAL A 107 -4.88 6.60 16.71
C VAL A 107 -3.82 5.51 16.98
N SER A 108 -4.22 4.24 16.92
CA SER A 108 -3.30 3.10 17.10
C SER A 108 -2.20 3.01 16.03
N ASP A 109 -1.09 2.35 16.37
CA ASP A 109 -0.09 1.94 15.39
C ASP A 109 -0.70 0.94 14.39
N GLY A 110 -0.23 0.98 13.13
CA GLY A 110 -0.71 0.12 12.05
C GLY A 110 -2.07 0.48 11.49
N THR A 111 -2.67 1.61 11.88
CA THR A 111 -3.91 2.08 11.25
C THR A 111 -3.70 2.41 9.78
N VAL A 112 -4.65 1.99 8.94
CA VAL A 112 -4.64 2.24 7.50
C VAL A 112 -5.82 3.13 7.14
N VAL A 113 -5.58 4.20 6.39
CA VAL A 113 -6.62 5.00 5.76
C VAL A 113 -6.72 4.59 4.31
N VAL A 114 -7.92 4.31 3.81
CA VAL A 114 -8.17 3.98 2.40
C VAL A 114 -9.33 4.82 1.88
N ALA A 115 -9.26 5.25 0.62
CA ALA A 115 -10.37 5.91 -0.03
C ALA A 115 -10.65 5.34 -1.42
N GLU A 116 -11.90 5.43 -1.88
CA GLU A 116 -12.22 5.13 -3.29
C GLU A 116 -11.73 6.23 -4.22
N GLU A 117 -11.71 7.48 -3.77
CA GLU A 117 -11.32 8.66 -4.55
C GLU A 117 -10.49 9.65 -3.71
N GLN A 118 -9.51 10.31 -4.35
CA GLN A 118 -8.90 11.54 -3.81
C GLN A 118 -9.07 12.71 -4.77
N THR A 119 -9.76 13.76 -4.34
CA THR A 119 -9.99 14.98 -5.14
C THR A 119 -8.77 15.90 -5.19
N SER A 120 -7.78 15.70 -4.33
CA SER A 120 -6.53 16.47 -4.29
C SER A 120 -5.37 15.58 -3.85
N GLY A 121 -5.27 14.38 -4.45
CA GLY A 121 -4.16 13.45 -4.23
C GLY A 121 -2.81 14.13 -4.50
N LYS A 122 -1.82 13.84 -3.65
CA LYS A 122 -0.49 14.46 -3.71
C LYS A 122 0.60 13.42 -3.87
N GLY A 123 1.57 13.74 -4.73
CA GLY A 123 2.88 13.10 -4.80
C GLY A 123 3.97 13.98 -4.17
N ARG A 124 5.23 13.62 -4.40
CA ARG A 124 6.39 14.43 -3.98
C ARG A 124 6.40 15.79 -4.69
N MET A 125 7.04 16.77 -4.05
CA MET A 125 7.19 18.14 -4.58
C MET A 125 5.84 18.77 -5.00
N ASP A 126 4.77 18.47 -4.26
CA ASP A 126 3.41 18.96 -4.47
C ASP A 126 2.80 18.63 -5.85
N ARG A 127 3.37 17.65 -6.58
CA ARG A 127 2.78 17.13 -7.82
C ARG A 127 1.42 16.50 -7.53
N GLN A 128 0.46 16.69 -8.41
CA GLN A 128 -0.86 16.06 -8.28
C GLN A 128 -0.76 14.55 -8.55
N TRP A 129 -1.47 13.75 -7.76
CA TRP A 129 -1.65 12.32 -7.98
C TRP A 129 -3.09 12.04 -8.40
N HIS A 130 -3.29 11.67 -9.67
CA HIS A 130 -4.62 11.38 -10.23
C HIS A 130 -5.23 10.14 -9.55
N SER A 131 -6.34 10.32 -8.83
CA SER A 131 -6.94 9.29 -7.96
C SER A 131 -8.43 9.08 -8.25
N PRO A 132 -8.80 8.64 -9.46
CA PRO A 132 -10.20 8.47 -9.84
C PRO A 132 -10.87 7.38 -9.00
N LYS A 133 -12.20 7.49 -8.93
CA LYS A 133 -13.02 6.59 -8.12
C LYS A 133 -12.99 5.15 -8.64
N TYR A 134 -12.99 4.18 -7.74
CA TYR A 134 -13.16 2.73 -8.00
C TYR A 134 -12.09 2.03 -8.84
N SER A 135 -11.05 2.73 -9.31
CA SER A 135 -10.08 2.17 -10.24
C SER A 135 -8.72 1.87 -9.62
N GLY A 136 -8.28 2.65 -8.63
CA GLY A 136 -7.00 2.44 -7.95
C GLY A 136 -7.11 2.09 -6.48
N VAL A 137 -5.94 1.98 -5.87
CA VAL A 137 -5.75 1.88 -4.42
C VAL A 137 -5.11 3.17 -3.94
N TRP A 138 -5.85 3.92 -3.13
CA TRP A 138 -5.39 5.16 -2.52
C TRP A 138 -5.37 4.94 -1.02
N MET A 139 -4.18 4.67 -0.46
CA MET A 139 -4.07 4.37 0.97
C MET A 139 -2.93 5.12 1.65
N SER A 140 -3.06 5.31 2.96
CA SER A 140 -2.01 5.81 3.84
C SER A 140 -1.86 4.86 5.03
N VAL A 141 -0.66 4.36 5.27
CA VAL A 141 -0.33 3.47 6.39
C VAL A 141 0.36 4.28 7.47
N ILE A 142 -0.16 4.22 8.70
CA ILE A 142 0.41 4.91 9.86
C ILE A 142 1.28 3.93 10.64
N LEU A 143 2.56 4.25 10.76
CA LEU A 143 3.53 3.52 11.59
C LEU A 143 4.02 4.40 12.72
N LYS A 144 4.21 3.85 13.92
CA LYS A 144 4.77 4.56 15.08
C LYS A 144 6.10 3.93 15.54
N PRO A 145 7.12 3.90 14.67
CA PRO A 145 8.39 3.25 14.97
C PRO A 145 9.15 3.98 16.08
N ASN A 146 9.83 3.22 16.93
CA ASN A 146 10.84 3.77 17.83
C ASN A 146 12.19 3.93 17.09
N LEU A 147 12.26 4.87 16.16
CA LEU A 147 13.43 5.13 15.32
C LEU A 147 13.84 6.61 15.38
N PRO A 148 15.12 6.94 15.15
CA PRO A 148 15.54 8.32 15.00
C PRO A 148 15.05 8.91 13.66
N PRO A 149 14.69 10.21 13.59
CA PRO A 149 14.17 10.86 12.39
C PRO A 149 14.96 10.62 11.09
N PRO A 150 16.32 10.61 11.08
CA PRO A 150 17.10 10.35 9.86
C PRO A 150 16.87 8.98 9.22
N ARG A 151 16.32 8.00 9.96
CA ARG A 151 15.99 6.67 9.44
C ARG A 151 14.59 6.55 8.85
N ALA A 152 13.73 7.56 9.00
CA ALA A 152 12.38 7.55 8.45
C ALA A 152 12.34 7.35 6.92
N PRO A 153 13.24 7.95 6.10
CA PRO A 153 13.24 7.74 4.65
C PRO A 153 13.38 6.29 4.21
N GLN A 154 14.06 5.44 4.99
CA GLN A 154 14.23 4.00 4.71
C GLN A 154 12.88 3.27 4.63
N LEU A 155 11.85 3.74 5.35
CA LEU A 155 10.51 3.14 5.31
C LEU A 155 9.83 3.30 3.94
N THR A 156 10.20 4.30 3.15
CA THR A 156 9.79 4.40 1.74
C THR A 156 10.29 3.21 0.94
N LEU A 157 11.54 2.80 1.18
CA LEU A 157 12.19 1.69 0.48
C LEU A 157 11.63 0.34 0.96
N VAL A 158 11.33 0.21 2.27
CA VAL A 158 10.60 -0.93 2.82
C VAL A 158 9.23 -1.09 2.13
N ALA A 159 8.47 0.01 2.02
CA ALA A 159 7.18 0.01 1.35
C ALA A 159 7.28 -0.31 -0.14
N ALA A 160 8.31 0.21 -0.83
CA ALA A 160 8.55 -0.11 -2.23
C ALA A 160 8.76 -1.62 -2.45
N VAL A 161 9.57 -2.27 -1.61
CA VAL A 161 9.78 -3.74 -1.66
C VAL A 161 8.47 -4.49 -1.38
N ALA A 162 7.66 -4.02 -0.42
CA ALA A 162 6.37 -4.65 -0.10
C ALA A 162 5.41 -4.61 -1.29
N VAL A 163 5.35 -3.47 -2.00
CA VAL A 163 4.43 -3.28 -3.13
C VAL A 163 4.88 -4.07 -4.36
N VAL A 164 6.17 -4.06 -4.73
CA VAL A 164 6.63 -4.85 -5.89
C VAL A 164 6.39 -6.34 -5.68
N GLN A 165 6.66 -6.86 -4.48
CA GLN A 165 6.42 -8.26 -4.16
C GLN A 165 4.91 -8.62 -4.18
N ALA A 166 4.04 -7.69 -3.77
CA ALA A 166 2.59 -7.90 -3.82
C ALA A 166 2.07 -7.91 -5.27
N ILE A 167 2.56 -6.99 -6.11
CA ILE A 167 2.24 -6.93 -7.53
C ILE A 167 2.69 -8.22 -8.23
N GLU A 168 3.95 -8.63 -8.03
CA GLU A 168 4.52 -9.84 -8.63
C GLU A 168 3.71 -11.08 -8.27
N GLU A 169 3.37 -11.27 -6.99
CA GLU A 169 2.58 -12.43 -6.52
C GLU A 169 1.19 -12.51 -7.16
N LEU A 170 0.47 -11.39 -7.24
CA LEU A 170 -0.93 -11.38 -7.67
C LEU A 170 -1.10 -11.36 -9.19
N THR A 171 -0.12 -10.81 -9.90
CA THR A 171 -0.25 -10.52 -11.33
C THR A 171 0.71 -11.33 -12.20
N GLY A 172 1.83 -11.80 -11.66
CA GLY A 172 2.94 -12.37 -12.43
C GLY A 172 3.71 -11.35 -13.25
N LEU A 173 3.44 -10.05 -13.09
CA LEU A 173 4.20 -8.97 -13.71
C LEU A 173 5.59 -8.85 -13.07
N MET A 174 6.49 -8.17 -13.78
CA MET A 174 7.86 -7.87 -13.33
C MET A 174 8.00 -6.39 -12.95
N PRO A 175 7.46 -5.97 -11.78
CA PRO A 175 7.57 -4.59 -11.33
C PRO A 175 9.03 -4.24 -10.98
N GLN A 176 9.42 -3.01 -11.29
CA GLN A 176 10.76 -2.49 -11.01
C GLN A 176 10.66 -1.20 -10.19
N ILE A 177 11.59 -1.01 -9.26
CA ILE A 177 11.64 0.18 -8.42
C ILE A 177 12.50 1.23 -9.12
N LYS A 178 11.91 2.41 -9.38
CA LYS A 178 12.65 3.62 -9.72
C LYS A 178 12.85 4.44 -8.46
N TRP A 179 14.11 4.57 -8.04
CA TRP A 179 14.47 5.28 -6.83
C TRP A 179 13.94 6.74 -6.85
N PRO A 180 13.48 7.27 -5.71
CA PRO A 180 13.36 6.59 -4.42
C PRO A 180 12.02 5.90 -4.17
N ASN A 181 10.99 6.16 -4.97
CA ASN A 181 9.61 6.01 -4.50
C ASN A 181 8.59 5.64 -5.59
N ASP A 182 9.03 5.33 -6.80
CA ASP A 182 8.15 4.99 -7.92
C ASP A 182 8.30 3.51 -8.27
N ILE A 183 7.19 2.87 -8.65
CA ILE A 183 7.21 1.50 -9.19
C ILE A 183 6.71 1.54 -10.63
N LEU A 184 7.49 0.89 -11.50
CA LEU A 184 7.24 0.82 -12.93
C LEU A 184 6.91 -0.62 -13.32
N VAL A 185 6.04 -0.78 -14.31
CA VAL A 185 5.84 -2.02 -15.06
C VAL A 185 5.92 -1.66 -16.54
N GLY A 186 6.70 -2.40 -17.33
CA GLY A 186 6.91 -2.07 -18.74
C GLY A 186 7.52 -0.68 -18.97
N GLY A 187 8.28 -0.16 -18.00
CA GLY A 187 8.84 1.20 -18.03
C GLY A 187 7.85 2.32 -17.64
N LYS A 188 6.56 2.00 -17.46
CA LYS A 188 5.52 2.99 -17.10
C LYS A 188 5.18 2.94 -15.63
N LYS A 189 4.88 4.09 -15.05
CA LYS A 189 4.57 4.23 -13.63
C LYS A 189 3.20 3.65 -13.27
N VAL A 190 3.19 2.72 -12.32
CA VAL A 190 1.96 2.12 -11.76
C VAL A 190 1.78 2.44 -10.28
N THR A 191 2.83 2.89 -9.58
CA THR A 191 2.74 3.27 -8.16
C THR A 191 3.59 4.49 -7.86
N GLY A 192 3.08 5.35 -6.98
CA GLY A 192 3.84 6.37 -6.27
C GLY A 192 3.72 6.18 -4.77
N ILE A 193 4.85 6.27 -4.08
CA ILE A 193 4.93 6.21 -2.61
C ILE A 193 5.34 7.58 -2.08
N LEU A 194 4.65 8.06 -1.05
CA LEU A 194 4.93 9.33 -0.37
C LEU A 194 5.01 9.07 1.14
N THR A 195 6.21 9.23 1.70
CA THR A 195 6.42 9.08 3.14
C THR A 195 6.55 10.45 3.78
N GLU A 196 5.73 10.74 4.78
CA GLU A 196 5.81 11.96 5.58
C GLU A 196 6.04 11.62 7.05
N LEU A 197 6.83 12.46 7.70
CA LEU A 197 7.21 12.31 9.09
C LEU A 197 6.42 13.29 9.95
N GLN A 198 5.77 12.79 11.01
CA GLN A 198 5.33 13.61 12.13
C GLN A 198 6.25 13.31 13.32
N ALA A 199 7.06 14.29 13.70
CA ALA A 199 8.04 14.15 14.77
C ALA A 199 8.08 15.41 15.62
N ASP A 200 8.41 15.22 16.90
CA ASP A 200 8.90 16.30 17.77
C ASP A 200 10.44 16.37 17.66
N SER A 201 11.09 17.31 18.35
CA SER A 201 12.55 17.54 18.25
C SER A 201 13.39 16.27 18.43
N ASP A 202 12.98 15.38 19.33
CA ASP A 202 13.80 14.23 19.75
C ASP A 202 13.19 12.87 19.39
N ARG A 203 11.96 12.81 18.87
CA ARG A 203 11.27 11.54 18.62
C ARG A 203 10.28 11.59 17.48
N ILE A 204 10.25 10.51 16.70
CA ILE A 204 9.19 10.25 15.72
C ILE A 204 7.88 9.96 16.47
N LYS A 205 6.83 10.75 16.19
CA LYS A 205 5.46 10.48 16.65
C LYS A 205 4.78 9.48 15.73
N ALA A 206 4.93 9.65 14.41
CA ALA A 206 4.48 8.70 13.40
C ALA A 206 5.23 8.92 12.08
N VAL A 207 5.27 7.87 11.27
CA VAL A 207 5.60 7.88 9.85
C VAL A 207 4.34 7.49 9.08
N ILE A 208 3.93 8.34 8.13
CA ILE A 208 2.73 8.13 7.32
C ILE A 208 3.18 7.82 5.90
N ILE A 209 2.92 6.59 5.46
CA ILE A 209 3.30 6.10 4.14
C ILE A 209 2.06 6.10 3.25
N GLY A 210 1.93 7.12 2.41
CA GLY A 210 0.97 7.19 1.32
C GLY A 210 1.39 6.28 0.17
N ILE A 211 0.50 5.41 -0.27
CA ILE A 211 0.71 4.46 -1.36
C ILE A 211 -0.46 4.62 -2.34
N GLY A 212 -0.16 5.14 -3.53
CA GLY A 212 -1.10 5.24 -4.63
C GLY A 212 -0.75 4.22 -5.71
N ILE A 213 -1.66 3.30 -6.02
CA ILE A 213 -1.47 2.26 -7.04
C ILE A 213 -2.56 2.40 -8.12
N ASN A 214 -2.14 2.49 -9.37
CA ASN A 214 -3.02 2.37 -10.53
C ASN A 214 -3.33 0.89 -10.75
N VAL A 215 -4.55 0.46 -10.45
CA VAL A 215 -4.94 -0.96 -10.47
C VAL A 215 -5.73 -1.30 -11.73
N ASN A 216 -6.94 -0.77 -11.87
CA ASN A 216 -7.91 -1.15 -12.89
C ASN A 216 -8.25 -0.04 -13.90
N GLN A 217 -7.55 1.11 -13.84
CA GLN A 217 -7.67 2.17 -14.84
C GLN A 217 -7.43 1.62 -16.25
N GLN A 218 -8.23 2.07 -17.21
CA GLN A 218 -7.99 1.91 -18.65
C GLN A 218 -7.28 3.14 -19.21
N TYR A 219 -6.88 3.10 -20.48
CA TYR A 219 -6.13 4.20 -21.11
C TYR A 219 -6.92 5.52 -21.06
N GLU A 220 -8.22 5.45 -21.32
CA GLU A 220 -9.18 6.56 -21.27
C GLU A 220 -9.37 7.19 -19.88
N ASP A 221 -8.97 6.50 -18.81
CA ASP A 221 -9.05 7.03 -17.44
C ASP A 221 -7.83 7.90 -17.08
N PHE A 222 -6.77 7.88 -17.89
CA PHE A 222 -5.60 8.71 -17.66
C PHE A 222 -5.72 10.07 -18.37
N PRO A 223 -5.31 11.16 -17.71
CA PRO A 223 -5.04 12.43 -18.39
C PRO A 223 -4.07 12.24 -19.56
N GLU A 224 -4.26 13.01 -20.63
CA GLU A 224 -3.49 12.88 -21.88
C GLU A 224 -1.98 12.98 -21.64
N GLU A 225 -1.55 13.87 -20.74
CA GLU A 225 -0.14 14.04 -20.37
C GLU A 225 0.49 12.82 -19.68
N LEU A 226 -0.31 11.89 -19.15
CA LEU A 226 0.16 10.70 -18.42
C LEU A 226 0.18 9.43 -19.27
N LEU A 227 -0.48 9.38 -20.43
CA LEU A 227 -0.64 8.17 -21.26
C LEU A 227 0.67 7.47 -21.64
N HIS A 228 1.74 8.25 -21.79
CA HIS A 228 3.07 7.75 -22.17
C HIS A 228 3.94 7.36 -20.96
N THR A 229 3.63 7.89 -19.77
CA THR A 229 4.50 7.76 -18.58
C THR A 229 3.88 6.95 -17.45
N ALA A 230 2.57 6.73 -17.47
CA ALA A 230 1.81 5.96 -16.49
C ALA A 230 1.06 4.79 -17.15
N SER A 231 0.79 3.76 -16.34
CA SER A 231 -0.05 2.62 -16.70
C SER A 231 -0.79 2.12 -15.45
N SER A 232 -1.56 1.04 -15.60
CA SER A 232 -2.24 0.35 -14.50
C SER A 232 -1.91 -1.15 -14.51
N LEU A 233 -2.09 -1.82 -13.38
CA LEU A 233 -1.87 -3.26 -13.30
C LEU A 233 -2.78 -4.04 -14.26
N ALA A 234 -4.00 -3.57 -14.51
CA ALA A 234 -4.94 -4.22 -15.41
C ALA A 234 -4.55 -4.07 -16.88
N ILE A 235 -4.04 -2.90 -17.28
CA ILE A 235 -3.49 -2.69 -18.63
C ILE A 235 -2.30 -3.63 -18.85
N GLU A 236 -1.36 -3.66 -17.91
CA GLU A 236 -0.12 -4.43 -18.07
C GLU A 236 -0.33 -5.95 -17.94
N SER A 237 -1.29 -6.40 -17.11
CA SER A 237 -1.60 -7.83 -16.95
C SER A 237 -2.69 -8.35 -17.89
N GLY A 238 -3.39 -7.44 -18.59
CA GLY A 238 -4.51 -7.76 -19.48
C GLY A 238 -5.80 -8.22 -18.78
N LYS A 239 -5.89 -8.09 -17.45
CA LYS A 239 -7.05 -8.51 -16.65
C LYS A 239 -7.24 -7.64 -15.41
N PRO A 240 -8.48 -7.46 -14.90
CA PRO A 240 -8.70 -6.73 -13.65
C PRO A 240 -8.08 -7.45 -12.46
N ILE A 241 -7.63 -6.66 -11.48
CA ILE A 241 -7.04 -7.14 -10.22
C ILE A 241 -7.95 -6.76 -9.06
N SER A 242 -8.14 -7.68 -8.11
CA SER A 242 -8.85 -7.39 -6.86
C SER A 242 -8.06 -6.37 -6.04
N ARG A 243 -8.63 -5.19 -5.85
CA ARG A 243 -8.01 -4.08 -5.09
C ARG A 243 -7.87 -4.44 -3.61
N ALA A 244 -8.87 -5.11 -3.03
CA ALA A 244 -8.78 -5.59 -1.65
C ALA A 244 -7.67 -6.64 -1.48
N SER A 245 -7.57 -7.64 -2.38
CA SER A 245 -6.49 -8.63 -2.33
C SER A 245 -5.10 -7.99 -2.47
N LEU A 246 -4.99 -6.95 -3.31
CA LEU A 246 -3.75 -6.18 -3.46
C LEU A 246 -3.38 -5.46 -2.16
N ILE A 247 -4.32 -4.73 -1.53
CA ILE A 247 -4.10 -4.09 -0.23
C ILE A 247 -3.67 -5.13 0.81
N GLN A 248 -4.35 -6.26 0.89
CA GLN A 248 -4.03 -7.33 1.83
C GLN A 248 -2.61 -7.88 1.64
N SER A 249 -2.21 -8.15 0.39
CA SER A 249 -0.85 -8.62 0.09
C SER A 249 0.19 -7.56 0.43
N VAL A 250 -0.04 -6.29 0.07
CA VAL A 250 0.85 -5.18 0.42
C VAL A 250 1.01 -5.06 1.94
N LEU A 251 -0.09 -5.05 2.71
CA LEU A 251 -0.02 -4.92 4.17
C LEU A 251 0.68 -6.12 4.83
N SER A 252 0.40 -7.34 4.38
CA SER A 252 1.05 -8.57 4.87
C SER A 252 2.56 -8.55 4.64
N ARG A 253 3.00 -8.10 3.46
CA ARG A 253 4.43 -7.98 3.11
C ARG A 253 5.10 -6.82 3.83
N LEU A 254 4.43 -5.67 3.89
CA LEU A 254 4.92 -4.49 4.59
C LEU A 254 5.14 -4.78 6.07
N GLU A 255 4.22 -5.49 6.73
CA GLU A 255 4.38 -5.85 8.14
C GLU A 255 5.61 -6.74 8.36
N LYS A 256 5.77 -7.80 7.54
CA LYS A 256 6.92 -8.69 7.63
C LYS A 256 8.23 -7.94 7.41
N LEU A 257 8.30 -7.12 6.35
CA LEU A 257 9.51 -6.35 6.02
C LEU A 257 9.81 -5.28 7.06
N TYR A 258 8.78 -4.63 7.61
CA TYR A 258 8.93 -3.66 8.69
C TYR A 258 9.46 -4.32 9.97
N ILE A 259 8.95 -5.49 10.35
CA ILE A 259 9.47 -6.26 11.50
C ILE A 259 10.94 -6.65 11.26
N THR A 260 11.27 -7.20 10.09
CA THR A 260 12.66 -7.52 9.71
C THR A 260 13.55 -6.29 9.78
N TYR A 261 13.09 -5.15 9.27
CA TYR A 261 13.83 -3.90 9.31
C TYR A 261 14.12 -3.44 10.75
N LEU A 262 13.12 -3.50 11.63
CA LEU A 262 13.31 -3.13 13.04
C LEU A 262 14.24 -4.08 13.80
N GLN A 263 14.24 -5.38 13.46
CA GLN A 263 15.02 -6.41 14.15
C GLN A 263 16.45 -6.54 13.61
N ASN A 264 16.63 -6.43 12.30
CA ASN A 264 17.87 -6.75 11.60
C ASN A 264 18.53 -5.53 10.94
N GLY A 265 17.91 -4.35 11.02
CA GLY A 265 18.38 -3.14 10.36
C GLY A 265 18.02 -3.11 8.87
N PHE A 266 18.61 -2.14 8.15
CA PHE A 266 18.24 -1.86 6.76
C PHE A 266 18.86 -2.81 5.73
N HIS A 267 19.99 -3.46 6.05
CA HIS A 267 20.75 -4.27 5.10
C HIS A 267 19.91 -5.35 4.36
N PRO A 268 19.05 -6.16 5.03
CA PRO A 268 18.21 -7.12 4.33
C PRO A 268 17.22 -6.47 3.34
N ILE A 269 16.71 -5.29 3.70
CA ILE A 269 15.79 -4.52 2.85
C ILE A 269 16.54 -3.95 1.65
N LYS A 270 17.75 -3.45 1.87
CA LYS A 270 18.63 -2.96 0.80
C LYS A 270 18.84 -4.04 -0.26
N LEU A 271 19.23 -5.26 0.12
CA LEU A 271 19.46 -6.35 -0.85
C LEU A 271 18.21 -6.65 -1.69
N LEU A 272 17.03 -6.72 -1.05
CA LEU A 272 15.76 -6.91 -1.75
C LEU A 272 15.46 -5.73 -2.68
N TRP A 273 15.61 -4.51 -2.18
CA TRP A 273 15.35 -3.29 -2.95
C TRP A 273 16.26 -3.21 -4.19
N GLU A 274 17.56 -3.48 -4.03
CA GLU A 274 18.54 -3.48 -5.11
C GLU A 274 18.23 -4.55 -6.17
N SER A 275 17.67 -5.71 -5.78
CA SER A 275 17.25 -6.73 -6.75
C SER A 275 16.06 -6.32 -7.64
N TYR A 276 15.24 -5.37 -7.21
CA TYR A 276 14.13 -4.83 -8.00
C TYR A 276 14.47 -3.49 -8.68
N ALA A 277 15.64 -2.90 -8.42
CA ALA A 277 15.96 -1.55 -8.86
C ALA A 277 16.23 -1.48 -10.36
N ILE A 278 15.51 -0.60 -11.08
CA ILE A 278 15.68 -0.45 -12.53
C ILE A 278 16.98 0.26 -12.92
N SER A 279 17.51 1.10 -12.02
CA SER A 279 18.63 2.02 -12.31
C SER A 279 20.00 1.40 -12.06
N ILE A 280 20.13 0.40 -11.19
CA ILE A 280 21.44 -0.12 -10.76
C ILE A 280 22.21 -0.68 -11.96
N GLY A 281 23.49 -0.30 -12.04
CA GLY A 281 24.39 -0.69 -13.11
C GLY A 281 24.23 0.12 -14.40
N LYS A 282 23.24 1.03 -14.50
CA LYS A 282 22.99 1.88 -15.67
C LYS A 282 23.48 3.30 -15.46
N ASN A 283 23.74 4.00 -16.56
CA ASN A 283 23.92 5.44 -16.54
C ASN A 283 22.56 6.13 -16.35
N ILE A 284 22.55 7.10 -15.44
CA ILE A 284 21.35 7.85 -15.07
C ILE A 284 21.66 9.34 -14.93
N ILE A 285 20.60 10.14 -14.98
CA ILE A 285 20.62 11.55 -14.63
C ILE A 285 19.75 11.73 -13.39
N ALA A 286 20.37 12.14 -12.28
CA ALA A 286 19.67 12.53 -11.07
C ALA A 286 19.46 14.05 -11.06
N ARG A 287 18.20 14.48 -11.27
CA ARG A 287 17.80 15.89 -11.17
C ARG A 287 17.51 16.25 -9.72
N THR A 288 18.39 17.05 -9.14
CA THR A 288 18.24 17.59 -7.78
C THR A 288 17.77 19.05 -7.84
N LEU A 289 17.40 19.63 -6.69
CA LEU A 289 17.06 21.06 -6.61
C LEU A 289 18.24 21.98 -6.97
N THR A 290 19.47 21.50 -6.82
CA THR A 290 20.70 22.27 -7.02
C THR A 290 21.39 21.99 -8.36
N GLY A 291 20.82 21.14 -9.21
CA GLY A 291 21.37 20.77 -10.51
C GLY A 291 21.29 19.27 -10.82
N GLU A 292 21.91 18.87 -11.93
CA GLU A 292 21.95 17.48 -12.39
C GLU A 292 23.25 16.78 -11.98
N ILE A 293 23.13 15.52 -11.59
CA ILE A 293 24.27 14.62 -11.37
C ILE A 293 24.13 13.47 -12.36
N LYS A 294 25.14 13.31 -13.23
CA LYS A 294 25.19 12.26 -14.24
C LYS A 294 26.25 11.22 -13.87
N GLY A 295 25.95 9.96 -14.15
CA GLY A 295 26.89 8.87 -13.92
C GLY A 295 26.20 7.52 -13.77
N LYS A 296 26.97 6.52 -13.40
CA LYS A 296 26.50 5.14 -13.23
C LYS A 296 25.93 4.94 -11.83
N ALA A 297 24.70 4.45 -11.72
CA ALA A 297 24.10 4.11 -10.43
C ALA A 297 24.75 2.84 -9.87
N LEU A 298 25.42 2.94 -8.72
CA LEU A 298 26.10 1.81 -8.08
C LEU A 298 25.19 1.01 -7.13
N GLY A 299 24.10 1.62 -6.66
CA GLY A 299 23.23 1.04 -5.63
C GLY A 299 22.86 2.09 -4.58
N ILE A 300 22.49 1.64 -3.39
CA ILE A 300 22.16 2.52 -2.26
C ILE A 300 23.05 2.25 -1.05
N THR A 301 23.26 3.27 -0.21
CA THR A 301 23.95 3.11 1.07
C THR A 301 23.10 2.34 2.07
N GLU A 302 23.67 2.01 3.24
CA GLU A 302 22.91 1.46 4.38
C GLU A 302 21.88 2.45 4.94
N ASP A 303 21.91 3.72 4.53
CA ASP A 303 20.91 4.74 4.86
C ASP A 303 19.87 4.93 3.74
N GLY A 304 19.96 4.15 2.64
CA GLY A 304 19.05 4.24 1.49
C GLY A 304 19.37 5.36 0.49
N VAL A 305 20.56 5.94 0.59
CA VAL A 305 21.02 7.06 -0.25
C VAL A 305 21.59 6.54 -1.56
N LEU A 306 21.15 7.07 -2.69
CA LEU A 306 21.62 6.63 -4.01
C LEU A 306 23.08 6.99 -4.23
N MET A 307 23.88 6.03 -4.72
CA MET A 307 25.28 6.22 -5.06
C MET A 307 25.47 6.30 -6.57
N ILE A 308 26.09 7.38 -7.05
CA ILE A 308 26.37 7.61 -8.47
C ILE A 308 27.88 7.79 -8.67
N GLU A 309 28.48 6.94 -9.49
CA GLU A 309 29.87 7.08 -9.96
C GLU A 309 29.91 8.00 -11.17
N GLN A 310 30.64 9.11 -11.06
CA GLN A 310 30.83 10.08 -12.13
C GLN A 310 31.99 9.68 -13.05
N GLU A 311 32.13 10.37 -14.19
CA GLU A 311 33.20 10.11 -15.18
C GLU A 311 34.62 10.25 -14.61
N ASP A 312 34.81 11.09 -13.59
CA ASP A 312 36.09 11.27 -12.89
C ASP A 312 36.38 10.17 -11.84
N GLY A 313 35.48 9.19 -11.70
CA GLY A 313 35.54 8.12 -10.70
C GLY A 313 35.06 8.51 -9.31
N ALA A 314 34.62 9.75 -9.09
CA ALA A 314 34.07 10.16 -7.81
C ALA A 314 32.68 9.56 -7.57
N VAL A 315 32.44 9.05 -6.36
CA VAL A 315 31.12 8.54 -5.95
C VAL A 315 30.37 9.62 -5.18
N ARG A 316 29.25 10.09 -5.75
CA ARG A 316 28.33 11.02 -5.10
C ARG A 316 27.16 10.31 -4.46
N GLN A 317 26.80 10.75 -3.26
CA GLN A 317 25.60 10.34 -2.55
C GLN A 317 24.45 11.33 -2.81
N VAL A 318 23.31 10.81 -3.25
CA VAL A 318 22.12 11.59 -3.62
C VAL A 318 20.95 11.23 -2.70
N TYR A 319 20.53 12.19 -1.89
CA TYR A 319 19.48 12.01 -0.87
C TYR A 319 18.07 12.23 -1.42
N SER A 320 17.92 13.04 -2.47
CA SER A 320 16.66 13.27 -3.16
C SER A 320 16.92 13.74 -4.59
N ALA A 321 16.30 13.07 -5.55
CA ALA A 321 16.30 13.47 -6.96
C ALA A 321 15.08 12.89 -7.68
N ASP A 322 14.79 13.43 -8.87
CA ASP A 322 14.06 12.74 -9.92
C ASP A 322 15.08 12.00 -10.80
N ILE A 323 14.88 10.69 -11.02
CA ILE A 323 15.78 9.86 -11.80
C ILE A 323 15.26 9.71 -13.22
N LEU A 324 16.15 9.97 -14.19
CA LEU A 324 15.95 9.70 -15.61
C LEU A 324 16.93 8.62 -16.05
N LEU A 325 16.45 7.63 -16.78
CA LEU A 325 17.30 6.64 -17.43
C LEU A 325 17.73 7.22 -18.78
N GLU A 326 18.97 6.99 -19.23
CA GLU A 326 19.46 7.53 -20.51
C GLU A 326 18.69 7.03 -21.75
N ASN A 327 17.82 6.02 -21.59
CA ASN A 327 16.99 5.44 -22.66
C ASN A 327 15.50 5.76 -22.53
N ASP A 328 15.10 6.68 -21.62
CA ASP A 328 13.71 7.16 -21.48
C ASP A 328 13.42 8.37 -22.40
#